data_AF-A0A2A5T7X7-F1
#
_entry.id   AF-A0A2A5T7X7-F1
#
_cell.length_a   1.000
_cell.length_b   1.000
_cell.length_c   1.000
_cell.angle_alpha   90.00
_cell.angle_beta   90.00
_cell.angle_gamma   90.00
#
_symmetry.space_group_name_H-M   'P 1'
#
loop_
_entity.id
_entity.type
_entity.pdbx_description
1 polymer ?
#
loop_
_entity_poly.entity_id
_entity_poly.type
_entity_poly.pdbx_seq_one_letter_code
_entity_poly.pdbx_strand_id
1 'polypeptide(L)' 'MGWFYGFKLHLIINDQGSIILVKVTTANVDDRKPVLEMANEL' A
#
# COMPACT_ATOMS: atom_id res chain seq x y z
N MET A 1 18.49 18.38 -11.23
CA MET A 1 18.53 16.92 -11.41
C MET A 1 18.14 16.26 -10.10
N GLY A 2 16.92 15.74 -10.00
CA GLY A 2 16.49 15.03 -8.80
C GLY A 2 15.30 14.15 -9.14
N TRP A 3 15.56 12.92 -9.57
CA TRP A 3 14.52 11.92 -9.71
C TRP A 3 14.38 11.27 -8.32
N PHE A 4 13.30 11.59 -7.62
CA PHE A 4 12.93 10.88 -6.40
C PHE A 4 12.20 9.59 -6.80
N TYR A 5 12.88 8.46 -6.67
CA TYR A 5 12.22 7.15 -6.74
C TYR A 5 11.61 6.84 -5.38
N GLY A 6 10.38 7.30 -5.17
CA GLY A 6 9.60 6.93 -4.00
C GLY A 6 8.74 5.70 -4.27
N PHE A 7 8.40 4.98 -3.21
CA PHE A 7 7.34 3.97 -3.20
C PHE A 7 6.41 4.23 -2.01
N LYS A 8 5.21 3.66 -2.06
CA LYS A 8 4.26 3.64 -0.95
C LYS A 8 4.09 2.22 -0.47
N LEU A 9 4.07 2.06 0.84
CA LEU A 9 3.86 0.78 1.51
C LEU A 9 2.48 0.78 2.15
N HIS A 10 1.64 -0.16 1.74
CA HIS A 10 0.30 -0.39 2.28
C HIS A 10 0.33 -1.66 3.13
N LEU A 11 -0.21 -1.59 4.34
CA LEU A 11 -0.22 -2.70 5.30
C LEU A 11 -1.63 -2.90 5.84
N ILE A 12 -2.08 -4.15 5.90
CA ILE A 12 -3.27 -4.56 6.65
C ILE A 12 -2.80 -5.39 7.83
N ILE A 13 -3.18 -4.97 9.04
CA ILE A 13 -2.82 -5.64 10.28
C ILE A 13 -4.08 -6.05 11.03
N ASN A 14 -4.03 -7.19 11.72
CA ASN A 14 -5.09 -7.57 12.65
C ASN A 14 -4.93 -6.87 14.01
N ASP A 15 -5.90 -7.05 14.91
CA ASP A 15 -5.88 -6.47 16.25
C ASP A 15 -4.72 -7.01 17.13
N GLN A 16 -4.21 -8.20 16.81
CA GLN A 16 -3.06 -8.82 17.46
C GLN A 16 -1.71 -8.30 16.91
N GLY A 17 -1.72 -7.36 15.96
CA GLY A 17 -0.52 -6.77 15.34
C GLY A 17 0.17 -7.65 14.29
N SER A 18 -0.47 -8.74 13.85
CA SER A 18 0.03 -9.58 12.75
C SER A 18 -0.29 -8.94 11.40
N ILE A 19 0.65 -9.03 10.47
CA ILE A 19 0.48 -8.55 9.10
C ILE A 19 -0.33 -9.57 8.29
N ILE A 20 -1.48 -9.13 7.77
CA ILE A 20 -2.36 -9.93 6.92
C ILE A 20 -2.00 -9.73 5.45
N LEU A 21 -1.74 -8.49 5.03
CA LEU A 21 -1.45 -8.15 3.64
C LEU A 21 -0.43 -7.01 3.53
N VAL A 22 0.44 -7.10 2.53
CA VAL A 22 1.44 -6.10 2.19
C VAL A 22 1.34 -5.77 0.70
N LYS A 23 1.31 -4.48 0.37
CA LYS A 23 1.39 -4.02 -1.02
C LYS A 23 2.32 -2.84 -1.18
N VAL A 24 3.15 -2.90 -2.21
CA VAL A 24 4.07 -1.83 -2.59
C VAL A 24 3.59 -1.21 -3.89
N THR A 25 3.45 0.11 -3.91
CA THR A 25 3.08 0.87 -5.11
C THR A 25 4.11 1.96 -5.38
N THR A 26 4.19 2.43 -6.62
CA THR A 26 5.10 3.54 -6.95
C THR A 26 4.59 4.85 -6.33
N ALA A 27 5.48 5.75 -5.90
CA ALA A 27 5.07 6.96 -5.20
C ALA A 27 4.14 7.89 -5.99
N ASN A 28 4.16 7.79 -7.33
CA ASN A 28 3.36 8.62 -8.20
C ASN A 28 1.92 8.09 -8.41
N VAL A 29 1.57 6.93 -7.84
CA VAL A 29 0.19 6.42 -7.90
C VAL A 29 -0.65 7.16 -6.88
N ASP A 30 -1.75 7.79 -7.30
CA ASP A 30 -2.67 8.50 -6.40
C ASP A 30 -3.52 7.50 -5.60
N ASP A 31 -3.49 7.55 -4.26
CA ASP A 31 -4.23 6.64 -3.37
C ASP A 31 -5.57 7.22 -2.90
N ARG A 32 -6.09 8.31 -3.52
CA ARG A 32 -7.43 8.81 -3.15
C ARG A 32 -8.54 7.81 -3.46
N LYS A 33 -8.23 6.81 -4.29
CA LYS A 33 -9.04 5.61 -4.43
C LYS A 33 -8.37 4.52 -3.58
N PRO A 34 -9.13 3.81 -2.72
CA PRO A 34 -8.58 2.67 -2.00
C PRO A 34 -7.97 1.70 -3.01
N VAL A 35 -6.86 1.07 -2.63
CA VAL A 35 -6.22 0.05 -3.44
C VAL A 35 -7.13 -1.17 -3.45
N LEU A 36 -8.13 -1.16 -4.34
CA LEU A 36 -9.30 -2.03 -4.31
C LEU A 36 -8.92 -3.52 -4.26
N GLU A 37 -7.80 -3.88 -4.88
CA GLU A 37 -7.20 -5.21 -4.80
C GLU A 37 -6.99 -5.65 -3.35
N MET A 38 -6.47 -4.78 -2.48
CA MET A 38 -6.26 -5.11 -1.06
C MET A 38 -7.55 -5.31 -0.28
N ALA A 39 -8.64 -4.66 -0.69
CA ALA A 39 -9.95 -4.82 -0.06
C ALA A 39 -10.70 -6.06 -0.58
N ASN A 40 -10.41 -6.50 -1.80
CA ASN A 40 -11.00 -7.69 -2.42
C ASN A 40 -10.24 -8.99 -2.08
N GLU A 41 -9.01 -8.90 -1.59
CA GLU A 41 -8.16 -10.03 -1.17
C GLU A 41 -8.24 -10.36 0.33
N LEU A 42 -9.13 -9.67 1.06
CA LEU A 42 -9.52 -9.95 2.45
C LEU A 42 -10.70 -10.91 2.50
#